data_AF-A0A9D8LZT5-F1
#
_entry.id   AF-A0A9D8LZT5-F1
#
_cell.length_a   1.000
_cell.length_b   1.000
_cell.length_c   1.000
_cell.angle_alpha   90.00
_cell.angle_beta   90.00
_cell.angle_gamma   90.00
#
_symmetry.space_group_name_H-M   'P 1'
#
loop_
_entity.id
_entity.type
_entity.pdbx_description
1 polymer ?
#
loop_
_entity_poly.entity_id
_entity_poly.type
_entity_poly.pdbx_seq_one_letter_code
_entity_poly.pdbx_strand_id
1 'polypeptide(L)'
;MIDYPFALPARARLQGREAIQRHFAMVARLPFELRAHDVVMHENTDPEVVIVGYEYDGLVTTTGRSFEVSGIQVSRVHHGQIVESRDYHNHLLLADAIGRLPELVSALTNRDSA
;
A
#
# COMPACT_ATOMS: atom_id res chain seq x y z
N MET A 1 -9.16 -9.74 -4.44
CA MET A 1 -9.31 -9.00 -3.16
C MET A 1 -7.98 -8.39 -2.81
N ILE A 2 -7.96 -7.23 -2.15
CA ILE A 2 -6.74 -6.65 -1.58
C ILE A 2 -6.94 -6.43 -0.08
N ASP A 3 -5.94 -6.78 0.70
CA ASP A 3 -5.89 -6.58 2.15
C ASP A 3 -4.64 -5.78 2.48
N TYR A 4 -4.79 -4.77 3.33
CA TYR A 4 -3.72 -3.93 3.82
C TYR A 4 -3.61 -4.14 5.34
N PRO A 5 -2.88 -5.17 5.80
CA PRO A 5 -2.81 -5.52 7.22
C PRO A 5 -2.29 -4.38 8.09
N PHE A 6 -1.36 -3.58 7.56
CA PHE A 6 -0.74 -2.46 8.24
C PHE A 6 -1.35 -1.10 7.88
N ALA A 7 -2.49 -1.08 7.19
CA ALA A 7 -3.21 0.17 6.99
C ALA A 7 -3.55 0.81 8.34
N LEU A 8 -3.42 2.13 8.37
CA LEU A 8 -3.72 2.96 9.52
C LEU A 8 -4.88 3.92 9.17
N PRO A 9 -5.75 4.27 10.13
CA PRO A 9 -5.69 3.90 11.56
C PRO A 9 -6.25 2.50 11.87
N ALA A 10 -6.68 1.74 10.86
CA ALA A 10 -7.09 0.35 10.98
C ALA A 10 -6.86 -0.41 9.68
N ARG A 11 -6.69 -1.73 9.79
CA ARG A 11 -6.62 -2.65 8.66
C ARG A 11 -7.75 -2.37 7.65
N ALA A 12 -7.39 -2.32 6.37
CA ALA A 12 -8.32 -2.09 5.28
C ALA A 12 -8.40 -3.33 4.38
N ARG A 13 -9.61 -3.67 3.91
CA ARG A 13 -9.83 -4.79 3.00
C ARG A 13 -10.77 -4.38 1.87
N LEU A 14 -10.32 -4.56 0.64
CA LEU A 14 -11.05 -4.27 -0.59
C LEU A 14 -11.54 -5.58 -1.22
N GLN A 15 -12.85 -5.75 -1.28
CA GLN A 15 -13.49 -6.96 -1.82
C GLN A 15 -14.22 -6.64 -3.12
N GLY A 16 -14.04 -7.51 -4.12
CA GLY A 16 -14.65 -7.35 -5.43
C GLY A 16 -13.98 -6.30 -6.31
N ARG A 17 -14.23 -6.41 -7.62
CA ARG A 17 -13.59 -5.58 -8.65
C ARG A 17 -13.97 -4.11 -8.52
N GLU A 18 -15.23 -3.82 -8.21
CA GLU A 18 -15.74 -2.45 -8.12
C GLU A 18 -15.09 -1.67 -6.96
N ALA A 19 -14.99 -2.28 -5.77
CA ALA A 19 -14.35 -1.63 -4.61
C ALA A 19 -12.86 -1.35 -4.88
N ILE A 20 -12.17 -2.29 -5.52
CA ILE A 20 -10.77 -2.15 -5.93
C ILE A 20 -10.62 -1.01 -6.95
N GLN A 21 -11.46 -0.96 -7.98
CA GLN A 21 -11.44 0.12 -8.98
C GLN A 21 -11.70 1.48 -8.35
N ARG A 22 -12.72 1.60 -7.49
CA ARG A 22 -13.01 2.85 -6.77
C ARG A 22 -11.84 3.30 -5.91
N HIS A 23 -11.19 2.38 -5.21
CA HIS A 23 -10.02 2.68 -4.40
C HIS A 23 -8.87 3.23 -5.24
N PHE A 24 -8.46 2.53 -6.31
CA PHE A 24 -7.34 3.00 -7.14
C PHE A 24 -7.67 4.26 -7.93
N ALA A 25 -8.94 4.50 -8.27
CA ALA A 25 -9.37 5.79 -8.84
C ALA A 25 -9.19 6.95 -7.85
N MET A 26 -9.33 6.71 -6.55
CA MET A 26 -9.02 7.71 -5.51
C MET A 26 -7.52 7.87 -5.30
N VAL A 27 -6.75 6.77 -5.28
CA VAL A 27 -5.28 6.80 -5.18
C VAL A 27 -4.67 7.57 -6.34
N ALA A 28 -5.16 7.36 -7.57
CA ALA A 28 -4.69 8.07 -8.76
C ALA A 28 -4.93 9.60 -8.74
N ARG A 29 -5.72 10.12 -7.79
CA ARG A 29 -5.94 11.56 -7.59
C ARG A 29 -5.03 12.15 -6.51
N LEU A 30 -4.27 11.33 -5.80
CA LEU A 30 -3.34 11.81 -4.78
C LEU A 30 -2.18 12.57 -5.47
N PRO A 31 -1.65 13.64 -4.85
CA PRO A 31 -0.63 14.48 -5.45
C PRO A 31 0.77 13.86 -5.32
N PHE A 32 0.93 12.60 -5.71
CA PHE A 32 2.24 11.97 -5.77
C PHE A 32 2.37 11.03 -6.96
N GLU A 33 3.61 10.83 -7.40
CA GLU A 33 4.02 9.79 -8.34
C GLU A 33 4.87 8.76 -7.59
N LEU A 34 4.69 7.47 -7.92
CA LEU A 34 5.49 6.37 -7.37
C LEU A 34 6.12 5.58 -8.52
N ARG A 35 7.41 5.29 -8.42
CA ARG A 35 8.13 4.39 -9.33
C ARG A 35 8.77 3.26 -8.54
N ALA A 36 8.35 2.02 -8.81
CA ALA A 36 8.96 0.85 -8.19
C ALA A 36 10.37 0.62 -8.74
N HIS A 37 11.30 0.28 -7.86
CA HIS A 37 12.64 -0.18 -8.17
C HIS A 37 13.06 -1.29 -7.18
N ASP A 38 14.21 -1.91 -7.43
CA ASP A 38 14.75 -3.00 -6.61
C ASP A 38 13.72 -4.10 -6.31
N VAL A 39 12.95 -4.44 -7.35
CA VAL A 39 11.89 -5.45 -7.27
C VAL A 39 12.52 -6.83 -7.16
N VAL A 40 12.32 -7.49 -6.02
CA VAL A 40 12.83 -8.83 -5.72
C VAL A 40 11.65 -9.79 -5.58
N MET A 41 11.63 -10.82 -6.42
CA MET A 41 10.69 -11.92 -6.30
C MET A 41 11.31 -13.06 -5.49
N HIS A 42 10.62 -13.53 -4.45
CA HIS A 42 11.09 -14.63 -3.62
C HIS A 42 10.50 -15.96 -4.08
N GLU A 43 11.38 -16.95 -4.30
CA GLU A 43 10.98 -18.33 -4.52
C GLU A 43 10.26 -18.89 -3.29
N ASN A 44 9.25 -19.71 -3.53
CA ASN A 44 8.54 -20.43 -2.48
C ASN A 44 8.00 -21.76 -3.03
N THR A 45 7.56 -22.64 -2.13
CA THR A 45 7.14 -24.01 -2.49
C THR A 45 5.70 -24.12 -3.02
N ASP A 46 4.87 -23.09 -2.84
CA ASP A 46 3.49 -23.06 -3.33
C ASP A 46 3.45 -22.26 -4.65
N PRO A 47 3.29 -22.90 -5.82
CA PRO A 47 3.31 -22.20 -7.10
C PRO A 47 2.14 -21.22 -7.28
N GLU A 48 1.09 -21.28 -6.45
CA GLU A 48 0.01 -20.31 -6.44
C GLU A 48 0.29 -19.09 -5.54
N VAL A 49 1.46 -19.01 -4.89
CA VAL A 49 1.86 -17.86 -4.07
C VAL A 49 3.02 -17.12 -4.73
N VAL A 50 2.91 -15.81 -4.81
CA VAL A 50 3.97 -14.91 -5.28
C VAL A 50 4.29 -13.92 -4.16
N ILE A 51 5.57 -13.77 -3.84
CA ILE A 51 6.07 -12.85 -2.81
C ILE A 51 7.03 -11.89 -3.50
N VAL A 52 6.74 -10.58 -3.42
CA VAL A 52 7.56 -9.53 -4.04
C VAL A 52 7.90 -8.47 -3.01
N GLY A 53 9.19 -8.23 -2.79
CA GLY A 53 9.70 -7.03 -2.12
C GLY A 53 10.07 -5.95 -3.15
N TYR A 54 9.92 -4.69 -2.79
CA TYR A 54 10.28 -3.56 -3.65
C TYR A 54 10.48 -2.28 -2.84
N GLU A 55 11.20 -1.34 -3.45
CA GLU A 55 11.26 0.05 -3.02
C GLU A 55 10.47 0.93 -4.00
N TYR A 56 9.91 2.04 -3.49
CA TYR A 56 9.30 3.07 -4.31
C TYR A 56 10.06 4.39 -4.17
N ASP A 57 10.49 4.93 -5.31
CA ASP A 57 10.81 6.35 -5.45
C ASP A 57 9.49 7.13 -5.54
N GLY A 58 9.24 8.00 -4.56
CA GLY A 58 8.07 8.87 -4.51
C GLY A 58 8.41 10.33 -4.80
N LEU A 59 7.52 11.03 -5.50
CA LEU A 59 7.57 12.48 -5.71
C LEU A 59 6.22 13.11 -5.37
N VAL A 60 6.18 14.03 -4.41
CA VAL A 60 5.00 14.83 -4.09
C VAL A 60 4.88 15.97 -5.10
N THR A 61 3.92 15.88 -6.02
CA THR A 61 3.84 16.76 -7.20
C THR A 61 3.52 18.21 -6.87
N THR A 62 2.91 18.47 -5.70
CA THR A 62 2.57 19.82 -5.25
C THR A 62 3.73 20.57 -4.60
N THR A 63 4.73 19.86 -4.07
CA THR A 63 5.85 20.46 -3.32
C THR A 63 7.22 20.17 -3.93
N GLY A 64 7.31 19.19 -4.83
CA GLY A 64 8.57 18.68 -5.37
C GLY A 64 9.38 17.82 -4.40
N ARG A 65 8.82 17.50 -3.22
CA ARG A 65 9.49 16.66 -2.22
C ARG A 65 9.59 15.22 -2.70
N SER A 66 10.79 14.66 -2.73
CA SER A 66 11.01 13.22 -2.92
C SER A 66 10.99 12.45 -1.60
N PHE A 67 10.61 11.18 -1.67
CA PHE A 67 10.66 10.24 -0.56
C PHE A 67 10.88 8.82 -1.08
N GLU A 68 11.31 7.91 -0.21
CA GLU A 68 11.44 6.49 -0.51
C GLU A 68 10.52 5.70 0.43
N VAL A 69 9.91 4.63 -0.08
CA VAL A 69 9.10 3.73 0.75
C VAL A 69 9.19 2.28 0.31
N SER A 70 9.55 1.42 1.26
CA SER A 70 9.61 -0.02 1.07
C SER A 70 8.24 -0.67 1.17
N GLY A 71 8.07 -1.75 0.41
CA GLY A 71 6.88 -2.58 0.47
C GLY A 71 7.17 -4.06 0.24
N ILE A 72 6.28 -4.89 0.76
CA ILE A 72 6.18 -6.30 0.40
C ILE A 72 4.74 -6.63 0.04
N GLN A 73 4.58 -7.38 -1.05
CA GLN A 73 3.30 -7.87 -1.52
C GLN A 73 3.31 -9.40 -1.52
N VAL A 74 2.29 -10.00 -0.93
CA VAL A 74 2.06 -11.44 -0.95
C VAL A 74 0.75 -11.70 -1.68
N SER A 75 0.83 -12.29 -2.85
CA SER A 75 -0.33 -12.50 -3.73
C SER A 75 -0.61 -13.98 -3.93
N ARG A 76 -1.90 -14.35 -3.92
CA ARG A 76 -2.36 -15.64 -4.45
C ARG A 76 -2.71 -15.47 -5.92
N VAL A 77 -2.17 -16.34 -6.76
CA VAL A 77 -2.37 -16.38 -8.20
C VAL A 77 -3.11 -17.65 -8.57
N HIS A 78 -4.12 -17.52 -9.41
CA HIS A 78 -4.87 -18.66 -9.95
C HIS A 78 -5.15 -18.39 -11.43
N HIS A 79 -4.82 -19.34 -12.30
CA HIS A 79 -4.89 -19.19 -13.77
C HIS A 79 -4.24 -17.88 -14.28
N GLY A 80 -3.07 -17.53 -13.73
CA GLY A 80 -2.33 -16.32 -14.12
C GLY A 80 -2.96 -15.00 -13.65
N GLN A 81 -4.00 -15.05 -12.80
CA GLN A 81 -4.63 -13.86 -12.24
C GLN A 81 -4.39 -13.75 -10.74
N ILE A 82 -4.10 -12.55 -10.26
CA ILE A 82 -4.08 -12.27 -8.81
C ILE A 82 -5.51 -12.32 -8.29
N VAL A 83 -5.83 -13.34 -7.50
CA VAL A 83 -7.15 -13.50 -6.88
C VAL A 83 -7.20 -12.84 -5.50
N GLU A 84 -6.07 -12.81 -4.80
CA GLU A 84 -5.90 -12.16 -3.49
C GLU A 84 -4.53 -11.51 -3.37
N SER A 85 -4.46 -10.36 -2.71
CA SER A 85 -3.20 -9.71 -2.36
C SER A 85 -3.24 -9.23 -0.92
N ARG A 86 -2.11 -9.40 -0.22
CA ARG A 86 -1.80 -8.78 1.07
C ARG A 86 -0.61 -7.85 0.88
N ASP A 87 -0.85 -6.58 1.13
CA ASP A 87 0.09 -5.50 0.83
C ASP A 87 0.55 -4.87 2.14
N TYR A 88 1.86 -4.84 2.34
CA TYR A 88 2.50 -4.32 3.54
C TYR A 88 3.38 -3.15 3.14
N HIS A 89 2.95 -1.94 3.49
CA HIS A 89 3.67 -0.70 3.22
C HIS A 89 4.02 0.01 4.52
N ASN A 90 5.03 0.88 4.47
CA ASN A 90 5.25 1.84 5.54
C ASN A 90 4.24 3.00 5.43
N HIS A 91 3.05 2.81 6.01
CA HIS A 91 1.96 3.78 5.97
C HIS A 91 2.28 5.10 6.72
N LEU A 92 3.23 5.09 7.66
CA LEU A 92 3.68 6.31 8.33
C LEU A 92 4.48 7.21 7.39
N LEU A 93 5.42 6.63 6.62
CA LEU A 93 6.16 7.39 5.61
C LEU A 93 5.26 7.92 4.51
N LEU A 94 4.30 7.12 4.04
CA LEU A 94 3.31 7.59 3.07
C LEU A 94 2.48 8.75 3.61
N ALA A 95 2.04 8.68 4.87
CA ALA A 95 1.28 9.75 5.51
C ALA A 95 2.14 11.01 5.68
N ASP A 96 3.40 10.88 6.09
CA ASP A 96 4.34 11.99 6.22
C ASP A 96 4.62 12.67 4.89
N ALA A 97 4.83 11.89 3.83
CA ALA A 97 5.08 12.39 2.48
C ALA A 97 3.95 13.33 2.01
N ILE A 98 2.70 12.97 2.27
CA ILE A 98 1.53 13.79 1.90
C ILE A 98 1.10 14.78 2.97
N GLY A 99 1.90 14.99 4.02
CA GLY A 99 1.64 15.96 5.09
C GLY A 99 0.46 15.61 6.00
N ARG A 100 0.12 14.32 6.10
CA ARG A 100 -1.02 13.80 6.89
C ARG A 100 -0.61 13.01 8.15
N LEU A 101 0.67 12.98 8.47
CA LEU A 101 1.17 12.26 9.65
C LEU A 101 0.53 12.77 10.96
N PRO A 102 0.39 14.09 11.22
CA PRO A 102 -0.23 14.56 12.46
C PRO A 102 -1.67 14.09 12.64
N GLU A 103 -2.50 14.15 11.59
CA GLU A 103 -3.89 13.68 11.63
C GLU A 103 -3.95 12.17 11.85
N LEU A 104 -3.03 11.42 11.24
CA LEU A 104 -2.95 9.97 11.42
C LEU A 104 -2.59 9.61 12.85
N VAL A 105 -1.58 10.28 13.43
CA VAL A 105 -1.19 10.09 14.84
C VAL A 105 -2.35 10.44 15.76
N SER A 106 -3.04 11.56 15.53
CA SER A 106 -4.23 11.95 16.30
C SER A 106 -5.34 10.90 16.23
N ALA A 107 -5.62 10.35 15.04
CA ALA A 107 -6.61 9.30 14.86
C ALA A 107 -6.25 7.98 15.57
N LEU A 108 -4.95 7.71 15.77
CA LEU A 108 -4.47 6.56 16.52
C LEU A 108 -4.58 6.79 18.03
N THR A 109 -4.20 7.97 18.52
CA THR A 109 -4.26 8.29 19.96
C THR A 109 -5.67 8.48 20.49
N ASN A 110 -6.60 8.95 19.65
CA ASN A 110 -8.00 9.17 20.05
C ASN A 110 -8.85 7.89 20.05
N ARG A 111 -8.34 6.78 19.49
CA ARG A 111 -9.04 5.48 19.50
C ARG A 111 -9.04 4.80 20.87
N ASP A 112 -8.09 5.16 21.73
CA ASP A 112 -7.99 4.61 23.10
C ASP A 112 -8.96 5.30 24.08
N SER A 113 -9.81 6.23 23.61
CA SER A 113 -10.78 6.99 24.42
C SER A 113 -12.25 6.58 24.19
N ALA A 114 -12.52 5.49 23.48
CA ALA A 114 -13.87 5.00 23.15
C ALA A 114 -14.12 3.56 23.62
#